data_AF-A0A9P6WWT1-F1
#
_entry.id   AF-A0A9P6WWT1-F1
#
_cell.length_a   1.000
_cell.length_b   1.000
_cell.length_c   1.000
_cell.angle_alpha   90.00
_cell.angle_beta   90.00
_cell.angle_gamma   90.00
#
_symmetry.space_group_name_H-M   'P 1'
#
loop_
_entity.id
_entity.type
_entity.pdbx_description
1 polymer ?
#
loop_
_entity_poly.entity_id
_entity_poly.type
_entity_poly.pdbx_seq_one_letter_code
_entity_poly.pdbx_strand_id
1 'polypeptide(L)'
;MSPRLDIASDLSLGSDHRLLTLSFSFAQSSASESSPDIPDATIHPRRLWNLSRLGEPDPCQLYQDTFHSSSVPLLSQLKRLVQHPPSSRPPIDDLNASLNNIIYRSLDSSVGDRPPRPSHWKKYWTQQLQDAADFRNRCYRRWRRAFGIDKVYWWHQHQQANVSFRQAVANAKRLSWQAFCKSLESDFTKAISKVKQLKQRHQSSSSFTHPDGPSKAVEVMASHLASVFDGSLLPSTRPPPPPSSSSLGLPLGLHGSSPSGSSPSGLSGPPGSSHSLFTPLTIHMYIGQLPTRKAPGADHIKAEMLKPISTDLSHLLSWFFSLCCQWSYVPSLWRHAQVYPIFKKGDPSLPLAPWLASVSPQLDLAQGGFRPRRSALDQALCLHELMQSYYRRSYRFPVVAFLDIKSAYDTVDRRVIWDALSRSGAGSSPCLPLLVHLFDDVSVSVLVSNHSSTAFSPVTGVLQGSVLSPHFRCSCHSFGSLLWFC
;
A
#
# COMPACT_ATOMS: atom_id res chain seq x y z
N MET A 1 8.99 29.02 -38.95
CA MET A 1 9.71 27.78 -38.58
C MET A 1 9.67 26.84 -39.77
N SER A 2 10.82 26.42 -40.27
CA SER A 2 10.90 25.56 -41.46
C SER A 2 12.02 24.53 -41.24
N PRO A 3 11.69 23.27 -40.90
CA PRO A 3 12.69 22.20 -40.86
C PRO A 3 13.27 22.01 -42.26
N ARG A 4 14.60 21.86 -42.36
CA ARG A 4 15.31 21.66 -43.63
C ARG A 4 16.00 20.30 -43.63
N LEU A 5 15.76 19.54 -44.69
CA LEU A 5 16.34 18.24 -44.95
C LEU A 5 17.24 18.35 -46.18
N ASP A 6 18.55 18.20 -46.00
CA ASP A 6 19.52 18.22 -47.10
C ASP A 6 20.06 16.80 -47.34
N ILE A 7 20.03 16.37 -48.60
CA ILE A 7 20.45 15.04 -49.06
C ILE A 7 21.79 15.20 -49.78
N ALA A 8 22.87 14.68 -49.23
CA ALA A 8 24.19 14.76 -49.86
C ALA A 8 24.29 13.70 -50.97
N SER A 9 24.29 14.15 -52.23
CA SER A 9 24.34 13.27 -53.41
C SER A 9 25.76 12.84 -53.80
N ASP A 10 26.76 13.60 -53.40
CA ASP A 10 28.18 13.47 -53.73
C ASP A 10 28.97 12.55 -52.78
N LEU A 11 28.42 12.25 -51.60
CA LEU A 11 29.04 11.40 -50.57
C LEU A 11 28.59 9.94 -50.61
N SER A 12 27.86 9.55 -51.66
CA SER A 12 27.49 8.15 -51.88
C SER A 12 28.68 7.42 -52.50
N LEU A 13 29.52 6.81 -51.65
CA LEU A 13 30.67 5.98 -52.02
C LEU A 13 30.23 4.66 -52.69
N GLY A 14 29.50 4.75 -53.81
CA GLY A 14 29.04 3.59 -54.60
C GLY A 14 27.95 2.75 -53.95
N SER A 15 27.22 3.26 -52.95
CA SER A 15 26.08 2.57 -52.33
C SER A 15 24.76 3.30 -52.57
N ASP A 16 23.66 2.55 -52.69
CA ASP A 16 22.31 3.08 -52.90
C ASP A 16 21.74 3.85 -51.69
N HIS A 17 22.46 3.86 -50.57
CA HIS A 17 22.10 4.61 -49.36
C HIS A 17 22.63 6.05 -49.43
N ARG A 18 21.73 7.03 -49.34
CA ARG A 18 22.07 8.47 -49.34
C ARG A 18 22.15 9.00 -47.92
N LEU A 19 23.17 9.81 -47.65
CA LEU A 19 23.34 10.49 -46.37
C LEU A 19 22.34 11.65 -46.28
N LEU A 20 21.52 11.62 -45.24
CA LEU A 20 20.49 12.63 -44.96
C LEU A 20 20.88 13.43 -43.72
N THR A 21 20.89 14.75 -43.84
CA THR A 21 21.11 15.66 -42.70
C THR A 21 19.85 16.48 -42.47
N LEU A 22 19.27 16.33 -41.28
CA LEU A 22 18.02 16.98 -40.90
C LEU A 22 18.34 18.02 -39.83
N SER A 23 18.06 19.29 -40.13
CA SER A 23 18.39 20.41 -39.25
C SER A 23 17.14 21.22 -38.91
N PHE A 24 17.03 21.61 -37.64
CA PHE A 24 15.97 22.49 -37.15
C PHE A 24 16.58 23.59 -36.29
N SER A 25 16.14 24.82 -36.50
CA SER A 25 16.50 25.99 -35.70
C SER A 25 15.46 26.18 -34.59
N PHE A 26 15.84 25.96 -33.34
CA PHE A 26 15.00 26.36 -32.19
C PHE A 26 15.13 27.87 -32.00
N ALA A 27 13.99 28.57 -31.98
CA ALA A 27 13.95 29.95 -31.53
C ALA A 27 14.18 29.95 -30.01
N GLN A 28 15.35 30.44 -29.59
CA GLN A 28 15.70 30.58 -28.19
C GLN A 28 14.95 31.79 -27.64
N SER A 29 13.78 31.55 -27.03
CA SER A 29 13.04 32.60 -26.32
C SER A 29 13.82 33.00 -25.08
N SER A 30 14.42 34.18 -25.09
CA SER A 30 15.04 34.80 -23.93
C SER A 30 13.95 35.26 -22.96
N ALA A 31 13.50 34.35 -22.10
CA ALA A 31 12.75 34.68 -20.90
C ALA A 31 13.42 33.95 -19.73
N SER A 32 13.87 34.72 -18.75
CA SER A 32 14.45 34.27 -17.50
C SER A 32 13.41 33.48 -16.70
N GLU A 33 13.42 32.16 -16.83
CA GLU A 33 12.70 31.23 -15.95
C GLU A 33 13.70 30.28 -15.31
N SER A 34 13.66 30.24 -13.98
CA SER A 34 14.24 29.22 -13.13
C SER A 34 13.90 27.83 -13.66
N SER A 35 14.95 27.04 -13.91
CA SER A 35 14.93 25.68 -14.41
C SER A 35 13.81 24.81 -13.80
N PRO A 36 12.92 24.21 -14.60
CA PRO A 36 12.11 23.10 -14.13
C PRO A 36 13.01 21.86 -14.11
N ASP A 37 13.19 21.29 -12.92
CA ASP A 37 13.88 20.03 -12.71
C ASP A 37 13.30 18.95 -13.64
N ILE A 38 14.12 18.47 -14.58
CA ILE A 38 13.85 17.23 -15.30
C ILE A 38 14.00 16.11 -14.25
N PRO A 39 12.94 15.34 -13.90
CA PRO A 39 13.11 14.26 -12.96
C PRO A 39 14.00 13.19 -13.60
N ASP A 40 15.17 13.06 -13.00
CA ASP A 40 16.20 12.08 -13.35
C ASP A 40 15.58 10.67 -13.35
N ALA A 41 15.46 10.07 -14.54
CA ALA A 41 14.87 8.74 -14.74
C ALA A 41 15.65 7.59 -14.07
N THR A 42 16.66 7.92 -13.28
CA THR A 42 17.47 7.01 -12.46
C THR A 42 17.02 6.96 -10.98
N ILE A 43 16.11 7.82 -10.54
CA ILE A 43 15.54 7.76 -9.20
C ILE A 43 14.39 6.75 -9.21
N HIS A 44 14.69 5.50 -8.84
CA HIS A 44 13.64 4.55 -8.50
C HIS A 44 12.86 5.13 -7.30
N PRO A 45 11.54 5.44 -7.40
CA PRO A 45 10.80 6.12 -6.32
C PRO A 45 10.58 5.25 -5.07
N ARG A 46 11.16 4.05 -5.03
CA ARG A 46 11.10 3.13 -3.89
C ARG A 46 12.48 3.03 -3.28
N ARG A 47 12.70 3.70 -2.15
CA ARG A 47 13.78 3.35 -1.22
C ARG A 47 13.58 1.89 -0.82
N LEU A 48 14.60 1.06 -1.04
CA LEU A 48 14.53 -0.37 -0.73
C LEU A 48 15.54 -0.66 0.37
N TRP A 49 15.11 -0.70 1.64
CA TRP A 49 15.95 -1.18 2.74
C TRP A 49 16.18 -2.69 2.65
N ASN A 50 17.35 -3.15 3.10
CA ASN A 50 17.65 -4.57 3.18
C ASN A 50 17.06 -5.23 4.44
N LEU A 51 15.73 -5.33 4.49
CA LEU A 51 14.97 -5.79 5.67
C LEU A 51 15.36 -7.18 6.20
N SER A 52 16.10 -8.01 5.44
CA SER A 52 16.62 -9.28 5.97
C SER A 52 17.62 -9.08 7.11
N ARG A 53 18.34 -7.95 7.13
CA ARG A 53 19.31 -7.63 8.20
C ARG A 53 18.63 -7.35 9.54
N LEU A 54 17.34 -7.03 9.56
CA LEU A 54 16.56 -6.93 10.81
C LEU A 54 16.36 -8.30 11.49
N GLY A 55 16.70 -9.40 10.81
CA GLY A 55 16.80 -10.71 11.44
C GLY A 55 18.13 -10.98 12.15
N GLU A 56 19.15 -10.14 11.92
CA GLU A 56 20.43 -10.19 12.64
C GLU A 56 20.30 -9.39 13.95
N PRO A 57 20.88 -9.84 15.08
CA PRO A 57 20.71 -9.19 16.37
C PRO A 57 21.30 -7.77 16.39
N ASP A 58 22.52 -7.58 15.91
CA ASP A 58 23.21 -6.28 16.01
C ASP A 58 22.53 -5.17 15.18
N PRO A 59 22.16 -5.38 13.90
CA PRO A 59 21.44 -4.36 13.12
C PRO A 59 20.03 -4.09 13.64
N CYS A 60 19.36 -5.12 14.19
CA CYS A 60 18.04 -4.97 14.79
C CYS A 60 18.10 -4.12 16.06
N GLN A 61 19.08 -4.40 16.93
CA GLN A 61 19.30 -3.62 18.15
C GLN A 61 19.70 -2.18 17.83
N LEU A 62 20.62 -1.97 16.88
CA LEU A 62 20.99 -0.62 16.42
C LEU A 62 19.77 0.14 15.86
N TYR A 63 18.87 -0.54 15.14
CA TYR A 63 17.63 0.06 14.65
C TYR A 63 16.71 0.49 15.81
N GLN A 64 16.52 -0.37 16.80
CA GLN A 64 15.72 -0.07 17.99
C GLN A 64 16.30 1.10 18.79
N ASP A 65 17.61 1.08 19.08
CA ASP A 65 18.28 2.13 19.85
C ASP A 65 18.26 3.48 19.12
N THR A 66 18.49 3.47 17.80
CA THR A 66 18.42 4.70 16.99
C THR A 66 17.00 5.25 16.93
N PHE A 67 16.00 4.39 16.79
CA PHE A 67 14.59 4.80 16.79
C PHE A 67 14.17 5.34 18.16
N HIS A 68 14.53 4.64 19.24
CA HIS A 68 14.25 5.05 20.61
C HIS A 68 14.79 6.46 20.87
N SER A 69 16.10 6.66 20.68
CA SER A 69 16.77 7.97 20.89
C SER A 69 16.18 9.09 20.04
N SER A 70 15.89 8.81 18.77
CA SER A 70 15.35 9.81 17.83
C SER A 70 13.87 10.14 18.07
N SER A 71 13.12 9.25 18.72
CA SER A 71 11.68 9.40 18.94
C SER A 71 11.30 10.13 20.23
N VAL A 72 12.21 10.24 21.21
CA VAL A 72 11.97 10.92 22.50
C VAL A 72 11.44 12.36 22.34
N PRO A 73 12.00 13.22 21.45
CA PRO A 73 11.50 14.59 21.27
C PRO A 73 10.07 14.62 20.74
N LEU A 74 9.77 13.75 19.76
CA LEU A 74 8.43 13.65 19.17
C LEU A 74 7.42 13.13 20.21
N LEU A 75 7.79 12.14 21.01
CA LEU A 75 6.94 11.63 22.09
C LEU A 75 6.59 12.72 23.11
N SER A 76 7.58 13.53 23.49
CA SER A 76 7.42 14.64 24.42
C SER A 76 6.52 15.73 23.85
N GLN A 77 6.68 16.03 22.56
CA GLN A 77 5.82 16.97 21.83
C GLN A 77 4.37 16.48 21.76
N LEU A 78 4.14 15.19 21.43
CA LEU A 78 2.80 14.61 21.37
C LEU A 78 2.10 14.61 22.73
N LYS A 79 2.81 14.23 23.81
CA LYS A 79 2.29 14.30 25.18
C LYS A 79 1.83 15.71 25.54
N ARG A 80 2.67 16.72 25.27
CA ARG A 80 2.36 18.12 25.55
C ARG A 80 1.13 18.60 24.77
N LEU A 81 1.01 18.26 23.48
CA LEU A 81 -0.12 18.68 22.65
C LEU A 81 -1.46 18.06 23.07
N VAL A 82 -1.43 16.81 23.55
CA VAL A 82 -2.64 16.12 24.01
C VAL A 82 -3.06 16.59 25.41
N GLN A 83 -2.10 16.85 26.29
CA GLN A 83 -2.36 17.32 27.66
C GLN A 83 -2.70 18.81 27.73
N HIS A 84 -2.12 19.62 26.85
CA HIS A 84 -2.33 21.06 26.76
C HIS A 84 -2.72 21.45 25.33
N PRO A 85 -3.99 21.19 24.93
CA PRO A 85 -4.44 21.44 23.58
C PRO A 85 -4.40 22.94 23.24
N PRO A 86 -3.76 23.34 22.13
CA PRO A 86 -3.73 24.73 21.68
C PRO A 86 -5.11 25.21 21.19
N SER A 87 -5.28 26.53 21.03
CA SER A 87 -6.54 27.13 20.55
C SER A 87 -6.86 26.81 19.08
N SER A 88 -5.87 26.41 18.29
CA SER A 88 -6.01 26.02 16.89
C SER A 88 -5.40 24.64 16.66
N ARG A 89 -5.92 23.91 15.66
CA ARG A 89 -5.44 22.56 15.32
C ARG A 89 -3.91 22.52 15.15
N PRO A 90 -3.19 21.63 15.85
CA PRO A 90 -1.75 21.48 15.66
C PRO A 90 -1.44 20.91 14.26
N PRO A 91 -0.21 21.07 13.76
CA PRO A 91 0.18 20.57 12.43
C PRO A 91 0.34 19.04 12.45
N ILE A 92 -0.79 18.32 12.42
CA ILE A 92 -0.85 16.85 12.53
C ILE A 92 -0.14 16.17 11.35
N ASP A 93 -0.20 16.75 10.15
CA ASP A 93 0.52 16.22 8.97
C ASP A 93 2.03 16.30 9.14
N ASP A 94 2.56 17.39 9.70
CA ASP A 94 3.99 17.55 9.96
C ASP A 94 4.47 16.59 11.06
N LEU A 95 3.64 16.34 12.06
CA LEU A 95 3.92 15.32 13.09
C LEU A 95 3.98 13.92 12.49
N ASN A 96 3.07 13.58 11.55
CA ASN A 96 3.12 12.31 10.81
C ASN A 96 4.37 12.22 9.92
N ALA A 97 4.72 13.30 9.21
CA ALA A 97 5.93 13.36 8.41
C ALA A 97 7.19 13.20 9.27
N SER A 98 7.22 13.79 10.46
CA SER A 98 8.29 13.63 11.44
C SER A 98 8.42 12.18 11.90
N LEU A 99 7.31 11.52 12.27
CA LEU A 99 7.30 10.10 12.64
C LEU A 99 7.86 9.22 11.51
N ASN A 100 7.38 9.41 10.28
CA ASN A 100 7.86 8.67 9.11
C ASN A 100 9.36 8.91 8.87
N ASN A 101 9.82 10.16 8.96
CA ASN A 101 11.23 10.51 8.81
C ASN A 101 12.13 9.88 9.89
N ILE A 102 11.66 9.79 11.14
CA ILE A 102 12.38 9.06 12.19
C ILE A 102 12.53 7.60 11.80
N ILE A 103 11.45 6.94 11.36
CA ILE A 103 11.50 5.53 10.89
C ILE A 103 12.51 5.38 9.74
N TYR A 104 12.48 6.26 8.74
CA TYR A 104 13.39 6.18 7.60
C TYR A 104 14.84 6.40 8.01
N ARG A 105 15.14 7.43 8.80
CA ARG A 105 16.51 7.73 9.25
C ARG A 105 17.09 6.62 10.12
N SER A 106 16.28 6.04 11.01
CA SER A 106 16.70 4.91 11.83
C SER A 106 16.97 3.66 11.00
N LEU A 107 16.27 3.45 9.88
CA LEU A 107 16.55 2.36 8.94
C LEU A 107 17.77 2.64 8.07
N ASP A 108 17.95 3.88 7.62
CA ASP A 108 19.09 4.33 6.83
C ASP A 108 20.41 4.12 7.63
N SER A 109 20.39 4.41 8.94
CA SER A 109 21.56 4.26 9.81
C SER A 109 21.88 2.80 10.19
N SER A 110 20.87 1.92 10.27
CA SER A 110 21.04 0.56 10.79
C SER A 110 21.18 -0.51 9.70
N VAL A 111 20.27 -0.49 8.73
CA VAL A 111 20.13 -1.54 7.71
C VAL A 111 20.85 -1.17 6.42
N GLY A 112 20.93 0.12 6.11
CA GLY A 112 21.48 0.67 4.88
C GLY A 112 20.62 0.38 3.64
N ASP A 113 20.91 1.09 2.55
CA ASP A 113 20.22 0.91 1.28
C ASP A 113 20.54 -0.44 0.65
N ARG A 114 19.51 -1.12 0.14
CA ARG A 114 19.71 -2.21 -0.80
C ARG A 114 19.98 -1.56 -2.16
N PRO A 115 21.18 -1.70 -2.75
CA PRO A 115 21.36 -1.30 -4.14
C PRO A 115 20.30 -2.02 -4.98
N PRO A 116 19.69 -1.35 -5.98
CA PRO A 116 18.70 -1.98 -6.85
C PRO A 116 19.30 -3.30 -7.32
N ARG A 117 18.55 -4.40 -7.15
CA ARG A 117 19.03 -5.74 -7.49
C ARG A 117 19.70 -5.65 -8.85
N PRO A 118 21.02 -5.82 -8.94
CA PRO A 118 21.62 -5.74 -10.24
C PRO A 118 21.11 -6.96 -11.01
N SER A 119 21.02 -6.84 -12.32
CA SER A 119 20.50 -7.87 -13.24
C SER A 119 21.19 -9.25 -13.13
N HIS A 120 22.20 -9.40 -12.26
CA HIS A 120 23.02 -10.59 -12.01
C HIS A 120 22.54 -11.54 -10.89
N TRP A 121 21.37 -11.37 -10.25
CA TRP A 121 20.83 -12.35 -9.26
C TRP A 121 20.63 -13.79 -9.81
N LYS A 122 20.93 -14.01 -11.09
CA LYS A 122 20.83 -15.30 -11.73
C LYS A 122 21.72 -16.29 -10.97
N LYS A 123 21.13 -17.36 -10.44
CA LYS A 123 21.76 -18.39 -9.58
C LYS A 123 23.09 -18.96 -10.07
N TYR A 124 23.39 -18.80 -11.36
CA TYR A 124 24.64 -19.22 -11.96
C TYR A 124 25.79 -18.24 -11.77
N TRP A 125 25.56 -17.04 -11.21
CA TRP A 125 26.59 -16.02 -11.03
C TRP A 125 27.48 -16.33 -9.83
N THR A 126 28.76 -16.61 -10.06
CA THR A 126 29.76 -16.98 -9.06
C THR A 126 30.82 -15.88 -8.90
N GLN A 127 31.62 -15.92 -7.83
CA GLN A 127 32.74 -14.98 -7.65
C GLN A 127 33.71 -15.02 -8.84
N GLN A 128 33.97 -16.20 -9.40
CA GLN A 128 34.80 -16.34 -10.60
C GLN A 128 34.24 -15.59 -11.83
N LEU A 129 32.90 -15.56 -11.99
CA LEU A 129 32.27 -14.77 -13.05
C LEU A 129 32.36 -13.27 -12.79
N GLN A 130 32.28 -12.88 -11.52
CA GLN A 130 32.45 -11.48 -11.10
C GLN A 130 33.89 -11.02 -11.39
N ASP A 131 34.89 -11.81 -11.00
CA ASP A 131 36.30 -11.50 -11.25
C ASP A 131 36.61 -11.42 -12.76
N ALA A 132 36.01 -12.31 -13.57
CA ALA A 132 36.11 -12.27 -15.03
C ALA A 132 35.43 -11.03 -15.64
N ALA A 133 34.28 -10.62 -15.11
CA ALA A 133 33.60 -9.39 -15.53
C ALA A 133 34.42 -8.15 -15.18
N ASP A 134 35.01 -8.13 -13.99
CA ASP A 134 35.84 -7.02 -13.50
C ASP A 134 37.15 -6.93 -14.28
N PHE A 135 37.77 -8.06 -14.62
CA PHE A 135 38.93 -8.09 -15.51
C PHE A 135 38.60 -7.53 -16.90
N ARG A 136 37.51 -7.97 -17.53
CA ARG A 136 37.03 -7.40 -18.81
C ARG A 136 36.83 -5.88 -18.70
N ASN A 137 36.16 -5.42 -17.65
CA ASN A 137 35.90 -4.00 -17.43
C ASN A 137 37.18 -3.20 -17.15
N ARG A 138 38.19 -3.79 -16.49
CA ARG A 138 39.53 -3.18 -16.32
C ARG A 138 40.23 -3.00 -17.66
N CYS A 139 40.24 -4.01 -18.52
CA CYS A 139 40.83 -3.93 -19.87
C CYS A 139 40.16 -2.86 -20.72
N TYR A 140 38.81 -2.77 -20.68
CA TYR A 140 38.06 -1.71 -21.38
C TYR A 140 38.39 -0.30 -20.88
N ARG A 141 38.49 -0.11 -19.55
CA ARG A 141 38.86 1.17 -18.95
C ARG A 141 40.29 1.60 -19.31
N ARG A 142 41.23 0.64 -19.34
CA ARG A 142 42.61 0.90 -19.77
C ARG A 142 42.70 1.24 -21.25
N TRP A 143 41.96 0.54 -22.11
CA TRP A 143 41.83 0.87 -23.53
C TRP A 143 41.33 2.30 -23.77
N ARG A 144 40.28 2.72 -23.04
CA ARG A 144 39.72 4.09 -23.14
C ARG A 144 40.71 5.19 -22.76
N ARG A 145 41.70 4.89 -21.91
CA ARG A 145 42.70 5.85 -21.41
C ARG A 145 44.06 5.72 -22.10
N ALA A 146 44.23 4.71 -22.96
CA ALA A 146 45.48 4.46 -23.66
C ALA A 146 45.57 5.27 -24.97
N PHE A 147 46.79 5.63 -25.34
CA PHE A 147 47.12 6.36 -26.56
C PHE A 147 48.22 5.60 -27.33
N GLY A 148 48.27 5.75 -28.66
CA GLY A 148 49.27 5.06 -29.48
C GLY A 148 49.13 3.53 -29.52
N ILE A 149 50.26 2.82 -29.52
CA ILE A 149 50.35 1.35 -29.69
C ILE A 149 49.68 0.61 -28.52
N ASP A 150 49.73 1.18 -27.31
CA ASP A 150 49.08 0.62 -26.11
C ASP A 150 47.55 0.49 -26.28
N LYS A 151 46.95 1.34 -27.13
CA LYS A 151 45.52 1.25 -27.43
C LYS A 151 45.18 -0.04 -28.17
N VAL A 152 46.04 -0.51 -29.07
CA VAL A 152 45.84 -1.80 -29.77
C VAL A 152 46.00 -2.95 -28.78
N TYR A 153 47.04 -2.89 -27.92
CA TYR A 153 47.28 -3.90 -26.90
C TYR A 153 46.09 -4.07 -25.94
N TRP A 154 45.60 -2.98 -25.34
CA TRP A 154 44.47 -3.05 -24.39
C TRP A 154 43.14 -3.43 -25.06
N TRP A 155 42.95 -3.11 -26.34
CA TRP A 155 41.79 -3.57 -27.10
C TRP A 155 41.80 -5.08 -27.30
N HIS A 156 42.94 -5.63 -27.70
CA HIS A 156 43.13 -7.07 -27.86
C HIS A 156 42.91 -7.81 -26.53
N GLN A 157 43.46 -7.28 -25.42
CA GLN A 157 43.22 -7.81 -24.07
C GLN A 157 41.73 -7.77 -23.67
N HIS A 158 41.00 -6.70 -24.02
CA HIS A 158 39.56 -6.61 -23.78
C HIS A 158 38.76 -7.64 -24.60
N GLN A 159 39.12 -7.85 -25.88
CA GLN A 159 38.46 -8.85 -26.72
C GLN A 159 38.62 -10.26 -26.15
N GLN A 160 39.84 -10.65 -25.77
CA GLN A 160 40.10 -11.95 -25.14
C GLN A 160 39.33 -12.11 -23.82
N ALA A 161 39.36 -11.09 -22.95
CA ALA A 161 38.62 -11.08 -21.70
C ALA A 161 37.09 -11.18 -21.91
N ASN A 162 36.56 -10.56 -22.97
CA ASN A 162 35.14 -10.62 -23.31
C ASN A 162 34.71 -11.99 -23.84
N VAL A 163 35.52 -12.64 -24.68
CA VAL A 163 35.27 -14.02 -25.15
C VAL A 163 35.29 -14.99 -23.97
N SER A 164 36.33 -14.93 -23.14
CA SER A 164 36.46 -15.76 -21.94
C SER A 164 35.28 -15.57 -20.98
N PHE A 165 34.89 -14.31 -20.70
CA PHE A 165 33.72 -14.00 -19.87
C PHE A 165 32.42 -14.58 -20.45
N ARG A 166 32.18 -14.44 -21.77
CA ARG A 166 30.97 -14.99 -22.42
C ARG A 166 30.91 -16.52 -22.32
N GLN A 167 32.04 -17.20 -22.53
CA GLN A 167 32.14 -18.65 -22.39
C GLN A 167 31.90 -19.09 -20.94
N ALA A 168 32.51 -18.40 -19.97
CA ALA A 168 32.30 -18.68 -18.56
C ALA A 168 30.83 -18.53 -18.16
N VAL A 169 30.14 -17.47 -18.63
CA VAL A 169 28.71 -17.26 -18.39
C VAL A 169 27.86 -18.38 -19.01
N ALA A 170 28.18 -18.81 -20.23
CA ALA A 170 27.45 -19.90 -20.89
C ALA A 170 27.62 -21.23 -20.13
N ASN A 171 28.84 -21.54 -19.69
CA ASN A 171 29.14 -22.74 -18.92
C ASN A 171 28.45 -22.73 -17.56
N ALA A 172 28.51 -21.61 -16.83
CA ALA A 172 27.84 -21.47 -15.54
C ALA A 172 26.31 -21.63 -15.66
N LYS A 173 25.70 -21.08 -16.71
CA LYS A 173 24.26 -21.31 -17.01
C LYS A 173 23.95 -22.79 -17.20
N ARG A 174 24.77 -23.50 -17.99
CA ARG A 174 24.59 -24.94 -18.24
C ARG A 174 24.74 -25.75 -16.96
N LEU A 175 25.77 -25.49 -16.16
CA LEU A 175 26.00 -26.17 -14.88
C LEU A 175 24.87 -25.90 -13.89
N SER A 176 24.38 -24.66 -13.81
CA SER A 176 23.22 -24.32 -12.98
C SER A 176 21.95 -25.02 -13.43
N TRP A 177 21.75 -25.19 -14.74
CA TRP A 177 20.63 -25.97 -15.29
C TRP A 177 20.77 -27.46 -14.97
N GLN A 178 21.96 -28.04 -15.13
CA GLN A 178 22.21 -29.45 -14.79
C GLN A 178 22.03 -29.72 -13.29
N ALA A 179 22.54 -28.85 -12.42
CA ALA A 179 22.34 -28.93 -10.98
C ALA A 179 20.86 -28.80 -10.61
N PHE A 180 20.12 -27.93 -11.32
CA PHE A 180 18.68 -27.84 -11.17
C PHE A 180 17.98 -29.14 -11.58
N CYS A 181 18.28 -29.72 -12.76
CA CYS A 181 17.71 -30.99 -13.21
C CYS A 181 17.98 -32.13 -12.22
N LYS A 182 19.21 -32.26 -11.71
CA LYS A 182 19.55 -33.24 -10.67
C LYS A 182 18.77 -33.01 -9.36
N SER A 183 18.51 -31.76 -9.00
CA SER A 183 17.66 -31.45 -7.83
C SER A 183 16.17 -31.73 -8.08
N LEU A 184 15.73 -31.92 -9.33
CA LEU A 184 14.34 -32.30 -9.63
C LEU A 184 14.14 -33.81 -9.48
N GLU A 185 15.18 -34.61 -9.74
CA GLU A 185 15.14 -36.07 -9.63
C GLU A 185 14.95 -36.55 -8.18
N SER A 186 15.38 -35.76 -7.19
CA SER A 186 15.29 -36.14 -5.77
C SER A 186 14.01 -35.71 -5.05
N ASP A 187 13.26 -34.71 -5.56
CA ASP A 187 12.20 -34.05 -4.77
C ASP A 187 11.06 -33.47 -5.65
N PHE A 188 10.24 -34.37 -6.20
CA PHE A 188 9.24 -34.10 -7.25
C PHE A 188 8.19 -33.03 -6.88
N THR A 189 7.80 -32.91 -5.61
CA THR A 189 6.78 -31.95 -5.15
C THR A 189 7.30 -30.50 -5.16
N LYS A 190 8.58 -30.29 -4.81
CA LYS A 190 9.26 -28.99 -4.94
C LYS A 190 9.62 -28.67 -6.39
N ALA A 191 9.85 -29.70 -7.22
CA ALA A 191 10.06 -29.56 -8.65
C ALA A 191 8.84 -28.97 -9.35
N ILE A 192 7.64 -29.50 -9.09
CA ILE A 192 6.39 -29.04 -9.71
C ILE A 192 6.06 -27.59 -9.32
N SER A 193 6.30 -27.19 -8.06
CA SER A 193 6.08 -25.80 -7.62
C SER A 193 7.06 -24.81 -8.26
N LYS A 194 8.33 -25.19 -8.44
CA LYS A 194 9.32 -24.37 -9.17
C LYS A 194 9.02 -24.28 -10.67
N VAL A 195 8.58 -25.38 -11.29
CA VAL A 195 8.16 -25.38 -12.70
C VAL A 195 6.90 -24.52 -12.89
N LYS A 196 5.93 -24.60 -11.96
CA LYS A 196 4.79 -23.67 -11.93
C LYS A 196 5.23 -22.22 -11.79
N GLN A 197 6.18 -21.89 -10.91
CA GLN A 197 6.72 -20.53 -10.79
C GLN A 197 7.44 -20.05 -12.06
N LEU A 198 8.19 -20.92 -12.73
CA LEU A 198 8.86 -20.58 -13.99
C LEU A 198 7.86 -20.36 -15.13
N LYS A 199 6.83 -21.22 -15.21
CA LYS A 199 5.73 -21.08 -16.17
C LYS A 199 4.92 -19.80 -15.91
N GLN A 200 4.69 -19.45 -14.64
CA GLN A 200 4.08 -18.18 -14.23
C GLN A 200 4.94 -16.96 -14.55
N ARG A 201 6.28 -17.07 -14.53
CA ARG A 201 7.19 -15.99 -14.94
C ARG A 201 7.23 -15.77 -16.46
N HIS A 202 6.92 -16.82 -17.24
CA HIS A 202 6.86 -16.75 -18.70
C HIS A 202 5.45 -16.43 -19.22
N GLN A 203 4.41 -16.64 -18.42
CA GLN A 203 3.10 -16.05 -18.67
C GLN A 203 3.18 -14.57 -18.29
N SER A 204 3.08 -13.68 -19.28
CA SER A 204 2.91 -12.26 -19.02
C SER A 204 1.77 -12.08 -18.03
N SER A 205 2.07 -11.56 -16.83
CA SER A 205 1.04 -11.01 -15.95
C SER A 205 0.16 -10.12 -16.82
N SER A 206 -1.13 -10.41 -16.92
CA SER A 206 -2.08 -9.50 -17.54
C SER A 206 -2.12 -8.24 -16.69
N SER A 207 -1.22 -7.31 -16.95
CA SER A 207 -1.28 -5.97 -16.37
C SER A 207 -2.18 -5.14 -17.28
N PHE A 208 -3.01 -4.27 -16.69
CA PHE A 208 -3.81 -3.35 -17.47
C PHE A 208 -2.87 -2.50 -18.35
N THR A 209 -3.08 -2.54 -19.66
CA THR A 209 -2.25 -1.85 -20.66
C THR A 209 -3.15 -1.06 -21.59
N HIS A 210 -2.65 0.09 -22.05
CA HIS A 210 -3.32 0.94 -23.02
C HIS A 210 -2.42 1.10 -24.26
N PRO A 211 -2.97 1.13 -25.48
CA PRO A 211 -2.19 1.29 -26.72
C PRO A 211 -1.24 2.50 -26.69
N ASP A 212 -1.70 3.62 -26.12
CA ASP A 212 -0.93 4.87 -26.01
C ASP A 212 0.08 4.88 -24.83
N GLY A 213 0.32 3.73 -24.20
CA GLY A 213 1.31 3.57 -23.14
C GLY A 213 0.77 3.71 -21.70
N PRO A 214 1.67 3.56 -20.70
CA PRO A 214 1.28 3.44 -19.31
C PRO A 214 0.66 4.71 -18.72
N SER A 215 1.13 5.92 -19.09
CA SER A 215 0.52 7.17 -18.61
C SER A 215 -0.97 7.24 -18.96
N LYS A 216 -1.33 6.89 -20.21
CA LYS A 216 -2.73 6.90 -20.64
C LYS A 216 -3.55 5.79 -19.99
N ALA A 217 -2.94 4.62 -19.75
CA ALA A 217 -3.58 3.53 -19.02
C ALA A 217 -4.00 3.97 -17.60
N VAL A 218 -3.13 4.70 -16.91
CA VAL A 218 -3.40 5.15 -15.55
C VAL A 218 -4.51 6.21 -15.53
N GLU A 219 -4.51 7.15 -16.47
CA GLU A 219 -5.59 8.14 -16.64
C GLU A 219 -6.94 7.48 -16.95
N VAL A 220 -7.00 6.58 -17.94
CA VAL A 220 -8.25 5.92 -18.35
C VAL A 220 -8.83 5.12 -17.19
N MET A 221 -7.99 4.40 -16.44
CA MET A 221 -8.43 3.67 -15.26
C MET A 221 -8.91 4.62 -14.15
N ALA A 222 -8.22 5.74 -13.92
CA ALA A 222 -8.64 6.73 -12.95
C ALA A 222 -9.97 7.38 -13.31
N SER A 223 -10.18 7.77 -14.58
CA SER A 223 -11.46 8.30 -15.06
C SER A 223 -12.59 7.27 -14.95
N HIS A 224 -12.31 6.00 -15.24
CA HIS A 224 -13.28 4.93 -15.07
C HIS A 224 -13.69 4.78 -13.60
N LEU A 225 -12.72 4.69 -12.68
CA LEU A 225 -13.02 4.59 -11.25
C LEU A 225 -13.74 5.84 -10.74
N ALA A 226 -13.32 7.04 -11.15
CA ALA A 226 -13.98 8.29 -10.78
C ALA A 226 -15.47 8.28 -11.20
N SER A 227 -15.79 7.77 -12.39
CA SER A 227 -17.17 7.59 -12.84
C SER A 227 -17.93 6.51 -12.05
N VAL A 228 -17.27 5.42 -11.65
CA VAL A 228 -17.90 4.37 -10.82
C VAL A 228 -18.26 4.90 -9.43
N PHE A 229 -17.44 5.79 -8.88
CA PHE A 229 -17.60 6.35 -7.53
C PHE A 229 -18.23 7.75 -7.50
N ASP A 230 -18.82 8.24 -8.60
CA ASP A 230 -19.37 9.60 -8.72
C ASP A 230 -20.66 9.82 -7.91
N GLY A 231 -21.31 8.72 -7.52
CA GLY A 231 -22.57 8.74 -6.79
C GLY A 231 -23.82 8.89 -7.64
N SER A 232 -23.73 8.73 -8.97
CA SER A 232 -24.85 8.75 -9.92
C SER A 232 -25.95 7.73 -9.59
N LEU A 233 -25.61 6.64 -8.92
CA LEU A 233 -26.52 5.56 -8.52
C LEU A 233 -27.18 5.78 -7.14
N LEU A 234 -26.89 6.89 -6.46
CA LEU A 234 -27.46 7.17 -5.14
C LEU A 234 -28.93 7.63 -5.23
N PRO A 235 -29.80 7.22 -4.27
CA PRO A 235 -31.19 7.66 -4.23
C PRO A 235 -31.29 9.16 -3.89
N SER A 236 -32.36 9.83 -4.35
CA SER A 236 -32.59 11.26 -4.12
C SER A 236 -32.85 11.58 -2.64
N THR A 237 -33.53 10.68 -1.92
CA THR A 237 -33.76 10.78 -0.48
C THR A 237 -32.63 10.07 0.27
N ARG A 238 -31.80 10.83 0.99
CA ARG A 238 -30.66 10.31 1.77
C ARG A 238 -30.71 10.81 3.21
N PRO A 239 -30.12 10.08 4.17
CA PRO A 239 -29.88 10.59 5.50
C PRO A 239 -29.13 11.95 5.45
N PRO A 240 -29.36 12.83 6.44
CA PRO A 240 -28.63 14.09 6.52
C PRO A 240 -27.12 13.80 6.60
N PRO A 241 -26.27 14.67 6.02
CA PRO A 241 -24.83 14.52 6.20
C PRO A 241 -24.48 14.60 7.69
N PRO A 242 -23.47 13.85 8.16
CA PRO A 242 -22.96 14.01 9.52
C PRO A 242 -22.50 15.47 9.73
N PRO A 243 -22.59 16.01 10.96
CA PRO A 243 -22.16 17.37 11.23
C PRO A 243 -20.70 17.55 10.78
N SER A 244 -20.45 18.57 9.97
CA SER A 244 -19.14 18.87 9.41
C SER A 244 -18.09 19.03 10.53
N SER A 245 -16.96 18.35 10.40
CA SER A 245 -15.80 18.48 11.29
C SER A 245 -15.34 19.94 11.43
N SER A 246 -15.61 20.79 10.44
CA SER A 246 -15.30 22.23 10.44
C SER A 246 -16.06 23.05 11.49
N SER A 247 -17.22 22.59 11.99
CA SER A 247 -17.97 23.29 13.05
C SER A 247 -17.53 22.91 14.47
N LEU A 248 -16.62 21.94 14.62
CA LEU A 248 -16.08 21.46 15.90
C LEU A 248 -14.68 22.03 16.18
N GLY A 249 -14.42 23.30 15.82
CA GLY A 249 -13.13 23.98 16.02
C GLY A 249 -12.68 24.14 17.49
N LEU A 250 -13.37 23.50 18.43
CA LEU A 250 -12.99 23.39 19.83
C LEU A 250 -12.78 21.91 20.16
N PRO A 251 -11.73 21.55 20.94
CA PRO A 251 -11.52 20.18 21.36
C PRO A 251 -12.81 19.65 21.98
N LEU A 252 -13.21 18.42 21.63
CA LEU A 252 -14.29 17.70 22.29
C LEU A 252 -13.98 17.65 23.79
N GLY A 253 -14.49 18.65 24.53
CA GLY A 253 -14.35 18.75 25.96
C GLY A 253 -15.11 17.58 26.57
N LEU A 254 -14.38 16.68 27.22
CA LEU A 254 -14.90 15.76 28.22
C LEU A 254 -15.39 16.56 29.44
N HIS A 255 -16.38 17.44 29.26
CA HIS A 255 -17.08 18.09 30.36
C HIS A 255 -18.42 17.38 30.53
N GLY A 256 -18.44 16.46 31.51
CA GLY A 256 -19.67 15.95 32.08
C GLY A 256 -20.53 17.12 32.53
N SER A 257 -21.72 17.23 31.94
CA SER A 257 -22.75 18.14 32.42
C SER A 257 -23.44 17.46 33.60
N SER A 258 -23.08 17.86 34.83
CA SER A 258 -23.81 17.45 36.03
C SER A 258 -25.11 18.25 36.15
N PRO A 259 -26.26 17.60 36.43
CA PRO A 259 -27.37 18.26 37.09
C PRO A 259 -27.08 18.38 38.59
N SER A 260 -27.49 19.51 39.15
CA SER A 260 -27.42 19.89 40.57
C SER A 260 -28.07 18.88 41.51
N GLY A 261 -27.39 18.53 42.62
CA GLY A 261 -28.04 17.89 43.78
C GLY A 261 -27.09 17.16 44.76
N SER A 262 -26.69 17.87 45.82
CA SER A 262 -26.36 17.39 47.20
C SER A 262 -25.38 16.21 47.42
N SER A 263 -24.26 16.51 48.09
CA SER A 263 -23.37 15.58 48.80
C SER A 263 -24.06 14.84 49.97
N PRO A 264 -23.53 13.71 50.49
CA PRO A 264 -22.33 13.74 51.34
C PRO A 264 -21.31 12.59 51.14
N SER A 265 -20.03 12.96 51.31
CA SER A 265 -18.96 12.26 52.05
C SER A 265 -18.62 10.78 51.78
N GLY A 266 -17.40 10.53 51.25
CA GLY A 266 -16.64 9.29 51.53
C GLY A 266 -15.78 8.76 50.38
N LEU A 267 -14.48 8.60 50.66
CA LEU A 267 -13.44 7.88 49.89
C LEU A 267 -12.82 8.60 48.68
N SER A 268 -11.77 9.35 48.99
CA SER A 268 -10.71 9.77 48.07
C SER A 268 -9.95 8.55 47.51
N GLY A 269 -10.36 8.08 46.34
CA GLY A 269 -9.51 7.30 45.42
C GLY A 269 -9.01 8.20 44.28
N PRO A 270 -7.85 7.90 43.65
CA PRO A 270 -7.35 8.68 42.52
C PRO A 270 -8.37 8.60 41.36
N PRO A 271 -8.51 9.64 40.52
CA PRO A 271 -9.48 9.64 39.43
C PRO A 271 -9.14 8.52 38.45
N GLY A 272 -9.94 7.44 38.53
CA GLY A 272 -9.81 6.24 37.73
C GLY A 272 -10.16 6.52 36.27
N SER A 273 -9.17 6.29 35.41
CA SER A 273 -9.31 5.53 34.15
C SER A 273 -10.56 5.84 33.31
N SER A 274 -10.55 6.98 32.64
CA SER A 274 -11.17 7.03 31.30
C SER A 274 -10.41 6.01 30.44
N HIS A 275 -11.05 4.91 30.03
CA HIS A 275 -10.42 3.91 29.16
C HIS A 275 -9.91 4.59 27.89
N SER A 276 -8.59 4.83 27.80
CA SER A 276 -7.99 5.31 26.56
C SER A 276 -8.24 4.26 25.48
N LEU A 277 -9.00 4.65 24.45
CA LEU A 277 -9.35 3.79 23.32
C LEU A 277 -8.11 3.20 22.63
N PHE A 278 -6.95 3.86 22.78
CA PHE A 278 -5.69 3.51 22.17
C PHE A 278 -4.61 3.27 23.24
N THR A 279 -4.66 2.14 23.93
CA THR A 279 -3.58 1.78 24.87
C THR A 279 -2.33 1.30 24.12
N PRO A 280 -1.11 1.63 24.59
CA PRO A 280 0.12 1.13 23.98
C PRO A 280 0.16 -0.39 23.85
N LEU A 281 -0.32 -1.12 24.87
CA LEU A 281 -0.36 -2.57 24.86
C LEU A 281 -1.24 -3.12 23.71
N THR A 282 -2.44 -2.56 23.54
CA THR A 282 -3.34 -2.93 22.45
C THR A 282 -2.71 -2.64 21.08
N ILE A 283 -2.06 -1.49 20.91
CA ILE A 283 -1.39 -1.12 19.66
C ILE A 283 -0.22 -2.06 19.37
N HIS A 284 0.60 -2.37 20.37
CA HIS A 284 1.73 -3.30 20.25
C HIS A 284 1.26 -4.68 19.77
N MET A 285 0.18 -5.22 20.35
CA MET A 285 -0.43 -6.46 19.91
C MET A 285 -0.87 -6.41 18.44
N TYR A 286 -1.54 -5.34 18.01
CA TYR A 286 -1.95 -5.18 16.61
C TYR A 286 -0.77 -5.07 15.65
N ILE A 287 0.29 -4.35 16.01
CA ILE A 287 1.52 -4.28 15.20
C ILE A 287 2.12 -5.68 15.00
N GLY A 288 2.12 -6.51 16.06
CA GLY A 288 2.57 -7.90 15.98
C GLY A 288 1.77 -8.75 14.99
N GLN A 289 0.45 -8.52 14.92
CA GLN A 289 -0.47 -9.23 14.03
C GLN A 289 -0.44 -8.76 12.57
N LEU A 290 0.27 -7.67 12.25
CA LEU A 290 0.33 -7.17 10.88
C LEU A 290 0.92 -8.22 9.91
N PRO A 291 0.27 -8.47 8.75
CA PRO A 291 0.76 -9.42 7.77
C PRO A 291 2.08 -8.93 7.14
N THR A 292 3.09 -9.80 7.09
CA THR A 292 4.38 -9.50 6.45
C THR A 292 4.33 -9.73 4.94
N ARG A 293 5.34 -9.23 4.20
CA ARG A 293 5.45 -9.37 2.74
C ARG A 293 4.28 -8.79 1.91
N LYS A 294 3.49 -7.89 2.50
CA LYS A 294 2.47 -7.11 1.78
C LYS A 294 3.10 -5.87 1.15
N ALA A 295 2.45 -5.34 0.11
CA ALA A 295 2.86 -4.09 -0.51
C ALA A 295 2.67 -2.94 0.48
N PRO A 296 3.63 -2.01 0.58
CA PRO A 296 3.47 -0.82 1.41
C PRO A 296 2.50 0.17 0.76
N GLY A 297 1.96 1.10 1.55
CA GLY A 297 1.17 2.22 1.07
C GLY A 297 2.03 3.33 0.46
N ALA A 298 1.44 4.53 0.34
CA ALA A 298 2.12 5.73 -0.14
C ALA A 298 3.27 6.19 0.77
N ASP A 299 3.26 5.76 2.04
CA ASP A 299 4.32 5.96 3.02
C ASP A 299 5.52 5.02 2.84
N HIS A 300 5.42 4.01 1.96
CA HIS A 300 6.49 3.01 1.76
C HIS A 300 6.89 2.20 3.01
N ILE A 301 6.11 2.28 4.10
CA ILE A 301 6.35 1.57 5.34
C ILE A 301 5.74 0.17 5.26
N LYS A 302 6.49 -0.84 5.70
CA LYS A 302 6.06 -2.25 5.74
C LYS A 302 5.94 -2.73 7.18
N ALA A 303 5.08 -3.73 7.40
CA ALA A 303 4.97 -4.39 8.71
C ALA A 303 6.32 -4.89 9.26
N GLU A 304 7.22 -5.34 8.38
CA GLU A 304 8.58 -5.80 8.71
C GLU A 304 9.46 -4.69 9.33
N MET A 305 9.19 -3.42 8.99
CA MET A 305 9.88 -2.26 9.57
C MET A 305 9.30 -1.90 10.94
N LEU A 306 7.99 -2.11 11.16
CA LEU A 306 7.31 -1.70 12.39
C LEU A 306 7.45 -2.71 13.54
N LYS A 307 7.55 -4.00 13.23
CA LYS A 307 7.59 -5.06 14.27
C LYS A 307 8.78 -4.91 15.24
N PRO A 308 10.02 -4.63 14.79
CA PRO A 308 11.16 -4.49 15.71
C PRO A 308 11.02 -3.32 16.69
N ILE A 309 10.45 -2.19 16.25
CA ILE A 309 10.29 -0.96 17.06
C ILE A 309 8.91 -0.87 17.73
N SER A 310 8.16 -1.96 17.74
CA SER A 310 6.74 -1.96 18.14
C SER A 310 6.50 -1.51 19.59
N THR A 311 7.47 -1.67 20.48
CA THR A 311 7.41 -1.19 21.86
C THR A 311 7.33 0.34 21.91
N ASP A 312 8.38 1.04 21.45
CA ASP A 312 8.44 2.50 21.45
C ASP A 312 7.38 3.12 20.54
N LEU A 313 7.17 2.51 19.37
CA LEU A 313 6.19 2.97 18.40
C LEU A 313 4.77 2.92 18.98
N SER A 314 4.42 1.91 19.78
CA SER A 314 3.10 1.81 20.39
C SER A 314 2.78 2.98 21.33
N HIS A 315 3.79 3.47 22.05
CA HIS A 315 3.65 4.65 22.91
C HIS A 315 3.43 5.93 22.08
N LEU A 316 4.21 6.12 21.01
CA LEU A 316 4.02 7.25 20.08
C LEU A 316 2.63 7.24 19.46
N LEU A 317 2.22 6.10 18.90
CA LEU A 317 0.93 5.96 18.23
C LEU A 317 -0.24 6.12 19.20
N SER A 318 -0.12 5.70 20.46
CA SER A 318 -1.16 5.93 21.48
C SER A 318 -1.45 7.42 21.66
N TRP A 319 -0.41 8.25 21.81
CA TRP A 319 -0.57 9.70 21.91
C TRP A 319 -0.99 10.33 20.57
N PHE A 320 -0.45 9.86 19.46
CA PHE A 320 -0.80 10.35 18.13
C PHE A 320 -2.27 10.09 17.78
N PHE A 321 -2.78 8.89 18.03
CA PHE A 321 -4.19 8.55 17.82
C PHE A 321 -5.11 9.33 18.76
N SER A 322 -4.69 9.53 20.02
CA SER A 322 -5.42 10.40 20.96
C SER A 322 -5.52 11.83 20.44
N LEU A 323 -4.44 12.38 19.88
CA LEU A 323 -4.42 13.70 19.24
C LEU A 323 -5.36 13.75 18.03
N CYS A 324 -5.32 12.73 17.16
CA CYS A 324 -6.22 12.63 16.01
C CYS A 324 -7.69 12.62 16.44
N CYS A 325 -8.02 11.89 17.51
CA CYS A 325 -9.37 11.84 18.07
C CYS A 325 -9.81 13.17 18.70
N GLN A 326 -8.94 13.85 19.45
CA GLN A 326 -9.25 15.16 20.06
C GLN A 326 -9.62 16.21 19.00
N TRP A 327 -8.94 16.18 17.85
CA TRP A 327 -9.11 17.14 16.76
C TRP A 327 -9.98 16.63 15.62
N SER A 328 -10.52 15.40 15.72
CA SER A 328 -11.26 14.72 14.65
C SER A 328 -10.58 14.80 13.28
N TYR A 329 -9.24 14.71 13.27
CA TYR A 329 -8.43 14.92 12.08
C TYR A 329 -7.46 13.76 11.87
N VAL A 330 -7.42 13.26 10.63
CA VAL A 330 -6.51 12.20 10.19
C VAL A 330 -5.47 12.78 9.23
N PRO A 331 -4.18 12.42 9.34
CA PRO A 331 -3.16 12.81 8.37
C PRO A 331 -3.62 12.58 6.93
N SER A 332 -3.38 13.58 6.08
CA SER A 332 -3.67 13.54 4.64
C SER A 332 -3.07 12.30 3.95
N LEU A 333 -1.86 11.91 4.33
CA LEU A 333 -1.18 10.72 3.79
C LEU A 333 -1.97 9.42 4.04
N TRP A 334 -2.66 9.29 5.18
CA TRP A 334 -3.46 8.10 5.50
C TRP A 334 -4.80 8.09 4.77
N ARG A 335 -5.23 9.24 4.25
CA ARG A 335 -6.43 9.42 3.41
C ARG A 335 -6.13 9.27 1.92
N HIS A 336 -4.87 9.04 1.55
CA HIS A 336 -4.46 8.81 0.18
C HIS A 336 -4.35 7.31 -0.12
N ALA A 337 -5.19 6.81 -1.03
CA ALA A 337 -5.19 5.42 -1.46
C ALA A 337 -4.56 5.27 -2.84
N GLN A 338 -3.55 4.39 -2.94
CA GLN A 338 -2.93 4.01 -4.21
C GLN A 338 -3.51 2.70 -4.72
N VAL A 339 -4.22 2.75 -5.85
CA VAL A 339 -4.90 1.61 -6.45
C VAL A 339 -4.01 0.98 -7.52
N TYR A 340 -3.77 -0.31 -7.38
CA TYR A 340 -3.11 -1.14 -8.37
C TYR A 340 -4.14 -2.05 -9.02
N PRO A 341 -4.35 -1.99 -10.35
CA PRO A 341 -5.26 -2.90 -11.02
C PRO A 341 -4.68 -4.32 -10.98
N ILE A 342 -5.30 -5.17 -10.16
CA ILE A 342 -4.95 -6.58 -10.00
C ILE A 342 -6.13 -7.41 -10.51
N PHE A 343 -5.87 -8.31 -11.45
CA PHE A 343 -6.87 -9.29 -11.88
C PHE A 343 -7.16 -10.28 -10.75
N LYS A 344 -8.44 -10.42 -10.39
CA LYS A 344 -8.90 -11.24 -9.27
C LYS A 344 -8.49 -12.72 -9.47
N LYS A 345 -7.72 -13.24 -8.52
CA LYS A 345 -7.59 -14.67 -8.23
C LYS A 345 -7.59 -14.81 -6.70
N GLY A 346 -8.61 -15.48 -6.13
CA GLY A 346 -8.92 -15.53 -4.68
C GLY A 346 -7.85 -16.22 -3.81
N ASP A 347 -7.91 -16.20 -2.48
CA ASP A 347 -8.90 -15.67 -1.52
C ASP A 347 -8.21 -14.92 -0.35
N PRO A 348 -8.82 -13.86 0.23
CA PRO A 348 -8.34 -13.28 1.48
C PRO A 348 -9.36 -13.43 2.62
N SER A 349 -8.98 -14.18 3.66
CA SER A 349 -9.54 -14.03 5.00
C SER A 349 -8.87 -12.83 5.69
N LEU A 350 -9.66 -11.90 6.23
CA LEU A 350 -9.17 -10.74 6.98
C LEU A 350 -9.83 -10.69 8.36
N PRO A 351 -9.08 -10.40 9.44
CA PRO A 351 -9.63 -10.24 10.79
C PRO A 351 -10.33 -8.89 10.98
N LEU A 352 -11.38 -8.85 11.80
CA LEU A 352 -12.21 -7.68 12.13
C LEU A 352 -11.57 -6.80 13.21
N ALA A 353 -11.83 -5.48 13.16
CA ALA A 353 -11.43 -4.52 14.20
C ALA A 353 -12.32 -4.64 15.47
N PRO A 354 -11.77 -4.94 16.68
CA PRO A 354 -12.55 -5.25 17.89
C PRO A 354 -13.43 -4.13 18.47
N TRP A 355 -13.01 -2.86 18.43
CA TRP A 355 -13.87 -1.76 18.92
C TRP A 355 -15.12 -1.60 18.05
N LEU A 356 -14.96 -1.65 16.72
CA LEU A 356 -16.07 -1.55 15.79
C LEU A 356 -17.06 -2.72 15.96
N ALA A 357 -16.55 -3.90 16.33
CA ALA A 357 -17.39 -5.06 16.68
C ALA A 357 -18.25 -4.82 17.94
N SER A 358 -17.78 -4.02 18.91
CA SER A 358 -18.56 -3.72 20.13
C SER A 358 -19.63 -2.64 19.96
N VAL A 359 -19.51 -1.78 18.94
CA VAL A 359 -20.43 -0.64 18.72
C VAL A 359 -21.27 -0.81 17.44
N SER A 360 -21.07 -1.90 16.70
CA SER A 360 -21.87 -2.23 15.52
C SER A 360 -23.27 -2.70 15.89
N PRO A 361 -24.28 -2.43 15.05
CA PRO A 361 -25.58 -3.11 15.15
C PRO A 361 -25.42 -4.64 15.21
N GLN A 362 -26.33 -5.30 15.93
CA GLN A 362 -26.38 -6.75 16.02
C GLN A 362 -26.72 -7.36 14.66
N LEU A 363 -25.75 -8.08 14.08
CA LEU A 363 -25.92 -8.76 12.80
C LEU A 363 -26.94 -9.90 12.92
N ASP A 364 -27.78 -10.04 11.88
CA ASP A 364 -28.78 -11.11 11.77
C ASP A 364 -28.14 -12.51 11.97
N LEU A 365 -28.91 -13.43 12.56
CA LEU A 365 -28.52 -14.83 12.73
C LEU A 365 -28.23 -15.51 11.39
N ALA A 366 -28.85 -15.08 10.30
CA ALA A 366 -28.63 -15.59 8.95
C ALA A 366 -27.35 -15.06 8.30
N GLN A 367 -26.78 -13.94 8.77
CA GLN A 367 -25.58 -13.38 8.16
C GLN A 367 -24.38 -14.31 8.38
N GLY A 368 -23.84 -14.89 7.30
CA GLY A 368 -22.69 -15.79 7.36
C GLY A 368 -21.35 -15.15 6.96
N GLY A 369 -21.38 -14.22 6.00
CA GLY A 369 -20.19 -13.61 5.42
C GLY A 369 -19.38 -12.79 6.43
N PHE A 370 -18.04 -12.89 6.33
CA PHE A 370 -17.07 -12.11 7.12
C PHE A 370 -17.26 -12.18 8.64
N ARG A 371 -17.82 -13.27 9.17
CA ARG A 371 -17.96 -13.50 10.62
C ARG A 371 -16.95 -14.55 11.11
N PRO A 372 -16.34 -14.33 12.29
CA PRO A 372 -15.52 -15.36 12.90
C PRO A 372 -16.34 -16.63 13.12
N ARG A 373 -15.74 -17.79 12.84
CA ARG A 373 -16.36 -19.11 13.04
C ARG A 373 -17.63 -19.35 12.20
N ARG A 374 -17.77 -18.68 11.05
CA ARG A 374 -18.75 -19.00 10.02
C ARG A 374 -18.09 -19.08 8.65
N SER A 375 -18.51 -20.04 7.85
CA SER A 375 -17.99 -20.31 6.52
C SER A 375 -19.13 -20.42 5.49
N ALA A 376 -18.78 -20.33 4.21
CA ALA A 376 -19.73 -20.55 3.12
C ALA A 376 -20.34 -21.97 3.17
N LEU A 377 -19.59 -22.96 3.68
CA LEU A 377 -20.09 -24.32 3.86
C LEU A 377 -21.18 -24.40 4.93
N ASP A 378 -21.02 -23.70 6.05
CA ASP A 378 -22.04 -23.66 7.11
C ASP A 378 -23.35 -23.08 6.56
N GLN A 379 -23.24 -22.03 5.74
CA GLN A 379 -24.39 -21.42 5.09
C GLN A 379 -25.02 -22.36 4.05
N ALA A 380 -24.23 -22.99 3.19
CA ALA A 380 -24.75 -23.97 2.23
C ALA A 380 -25.49 -25.13 2.92
N LEU A 381 -24.99 -25.59 4.07
CA LEU A 381 -25.62 -26.64 4.87
C LEU A 381 -26.95 -26.17 5.46
N CYS A 382 -27.01 -24.97 6.05
CA CYS A 382 -28.26 -24.40 6.55
C CYS A 382 -29.32 -24.25 5.45
N LEU A 383 -28.93 -23.77 4.26
CA LEU A 383 -29.84 -23.69 3.12
C LEU A 383 -30.34 -25.08 2.72
N HIS A 384 -29.46 -26.06 2.67
CA HIS A 384 -29.81 -27.44 2.33
C HIS A 384 -30.82 -28.04 3.32
N GLU A 385 -30.60 -27.86 4.62
CA GLU A 385 -31.52 -28.32 5.68
C GLU A 385 -32.90 -27.65 5.57
N LEU A 386 -32.93 -26.34 5.30
CA LEU A 386 -34.19 -25.60 5.09
C LEU A 386 -34.96 -26.15 3.88
N MET A 387 -34.26 -26.40 2.77
CA MET A 387 -34.85 -26.97 1.57
C MET A 387 -35.40 -28.39 1.82
N GLN A 388 -34.66 -29.23 2.55
CA GLN A 388 -35.12 -30.56 2.92
C GLN A 388 -36.34 -30.52 3.86
N SER A 389 -36.32 -29.63 4.85
CA SER A 389 -37.41 -29.47 5.82
C SER A 389 -38.70 -29.02 5.13
N TYR A 390 -38.60 -28.06 4.19
CA TYR A 390 -39.73 -27.64 3.36
C TYR A 390 -40.25 -28.79 2.50
N TYR A 391 -39.36 -29.51 1.82
CA TYR A 391 -39.73 -30.66 0.98
C TYR A 391 -40.50 -31.72 1.76
N ARG A 392 -40.05 -32.07 2.98
CA ARG A 392 -40.72 -33.06 3.84
C ARG A 392 -42.14 -32.65 4.25
N ARG A 393 -42.43 -31.35 4.34
CA ARG A 393 -43.75 -30.83 4.74
C ARG A 393 -44.70 -30.65 3.57
N SER A 394 -44.15 -30.20 2.44
CA SER A 394 -44.94 -29.71 1.30
C SER A 394 -44.92 -30.67 0.10
N TYR A 395 -44.08 -31.71 0.13
CA TYR A 395 -43.77 -32.61 -1.01
C TYR A 395 -43.41 -31.87 -2.29
N ARG A 396 -42.84 -30.66 -2.16
CA ARG A 396 -42.41 -29.80 -3.26
C ARG A 396 -41.09 -29.15 -2.88
N PHE A 397 -40.23 -28.95 -3.88
CA PHE A 397 -39.01 -28.18 -3.67
C PHE A 397 -39.33 -26.69 -3.57
N PRO A 398 -38.67 -25.94 -2.68
CA PRO A 398 -38.86 -24.49 -2.58
C PRO A 398 -38.24 -23.79 -3.79
N VAL A 399 -38.81 -22.65 -4.15
CA VAL A 399 -38.17 -21.72 -5.10
C VAL A 399 -37.11 -20.94 -4.34
N VAL A 400 -35.87 -20.97 -4.81
CA VAL A 400 -34.74 -20.26 -4.22
C VAL A 400 -34.34 -19.11 -5.13
N ALA A 401 -34.33 -17.89 -4.60
CA ALA A 401 -33.85 -16.71 -5.31
C ALA A 401 -32.40 -16.42 -4.89
N PHE A 402 -31.48 -16.44 -5.86
CA PHE A 402 -30.11 -16.00 -5.67
C PHE A 402 -30.00 -14.54 -6.10
N LEU A 403 -29.67 -13.68 -5.13
CA LEU A 403 -29.58 -12.25 -5.33
C LEU A 403 -28.11 -11.86 -5.20
N ASP A 404 -27.56 -11.25 -6.25
CA ASP A 404 -26.21 -10.69 -6.26
C ASP A 404 -26.27 -9.18 -6.46
N ILE A 405 -25.53 -8.45 -5.63
CA ILE A 405 -25.47 -6.99 -5.68
C ILE A 405 -24.26 -6.61 -6.52
N LYS A 406 -24.53 -6.07 -7.71
CA LYS A 406 -23.49 -5.54 -8.59
C LYS A 406 -22.69 -4.46 -7.85
N SER A 407 -21.37 -4.61 -7.81
CA SER A 407 -20.43 -3.61 -7.26
C SER A 407 -20.75 -3.18 -5.81
N ALA A 408 -21.15 -4.13 -4.97
CA ALA A 408 -21.62 -3.86 -3.60
C ALA A 408 -20.68 -3.03 -2.72
N TYR A 409 -19.36 -3.06 -2.94
CA TYR A 409 -18.41 -2.21 -2.21
C TYR A 409 -18.31 -0.80 -2.80
N ASP A 410 -18.57 -0.65 -4.10
CA ASP A 410 -18.36 0.61 -4.82
C ASP A 410 -19.58 1.54 -4.73
N THR A 411 -20.78 0.96 -4.56
CA THR A 411 -22.05 1.69 -4.57
C THR A 411 -22.59 2.04 -3.18
N VAL A 412 -21.84 1.78 -2.11
CA VAL A 412 -22.31 2.03 -0.73
C VAL A 412 -22.50 3.51 -0.46
N ASP A 413 -23.68 3.90 0.04
CA ASP A 413 -23.90 5.24 0.61
C ASP A 413 -23.34 5.29 2.04
N ARG A 414 -22.24 6.03 2.21
CA ARG A 414 -21.57 6.19 3.50
C ARG A 414 -22.44 6.88 4.55
N ARG A 415 -23.40 7.72 4.15
CA ARG A 415 -24.32 8.37 5.10
C ARG A 415 -25.21 7.38 5.83
N VAL A 416 -25.62 6.30 5.16
CA VAL A 416 -26.40 5.23 5.78
C VAL A 416 -25.56 4.51 6.84
N ILE A 417 -24.25 4.31 6.59
CA ILE A 417 -23.33 3.75 7.58
C ILE A 417 -23.20 4.67 8.80
N TRP A 418 -22.97 5.97 8.57
CA TRP A 418 -22.77 6.94 9.65
C TRP A 418 -24.03 7.10 10.50
N ASP A 419 -25.21 7.16 9.89
CA ASP A 419 -26.49 7.19 10.60
C ASP A 419 -26.72 5.91 11.42
N ALA A 420 -26.46 4.74 10.83
CA ALA A 420 -26.55 3.45 11.52
C ALA A 420 -25.64 3.38 12.76
N LEU A 421 -24.38 3.80 12.62
CA LEU A 421 -23.40 3.83 13.72
C LEU A 421 -23.77 4.86 14.80
N SER A 422 -24.31 6.01 14.38
CA SER A 422 -24.79 7.03 15.31
C SER A 422 -25.90 6.48 16.19
N ARG A 423 -26.81 5.69 15.61
CA ARG A 423 -27.93 5.05 16.31
C ARG A 423 -27.53 3.84 17.18
N SER A 424 -26.43 3.16 16.86
CA SER A 424 -25.97 1.96 17.60
C SER A 424 -25.06 2.27 18.80
N GLY A 425 -25.01 3.54 19.24
CA GLY A 425 -24.23 3.97 20.41
C GLY A 425 -22.85 4.55 20.09
N ALA A 426 -22.46 4.65 18.81
CA ALA A 426 -21.20 5.29 18.41
C ALA A 426 -21.31 6.82 18.31
N GLY A 427 -22.52 7.38 18.37
CA GLY A 427 -22.78 8.82 18.22
C GLY A 427 -22.07 9.71 19.26
N SER A 428 -21.78 9.18 20.45
CA SER A 428 -21.03 9.88 21.50
C SER A 428 -19.52 9.62 21.47
N SER A 429 -19.03 8.78 20.55
CA SER A 429 -17.61 8.41 20.46
C SER A 429 -16.83 9.38 19.57
N PRO A 430 -15.64 9.86 19.99
CA PRO A 430 -14.76 10.67 19.15
C PRO A 430 -14.20 9.89 17.93
N CYS A 431 -14.40 8.56 17.88
CA CYS A 431 -14.00 7.73 16.75
C CYS A 431 -14.91 7.90 15.52
N LEU A 432 -16.19 8.23 15.70
CA LEU A 432 -17.11 8.34 14.56
C LEU A 432 -16.73 9.51 13.64
N PRO A 433 -16.47 10.74 14.13
CA PRO A 433 -15.96 11.83 13.28
C PRO A 433 -14.65 11.48 12.58
N LEU A 434 -13.77 10.72 13.26
CA LEU A 434 -12.50 10.27 12.68
C LEU A 434 -12.73 9.29 11.50
N LEU A 435 -13.68 8.36 11.65
CA LEU A 435 -14.07 7.44 10.58
C LEU A 435 -14.71 8.17 9.39
N VAL A 436 -15.59 9.14 9.67
CA VAL A 436 -16.17 10.01 8.63
C VAL A 436 -15.05 10.70 7.85
N HIS A 437 -14.11 11.35 8.54
CA HIS A 437 -12.99 12.04 7.89
C HIS A 437 -12.04 11.07 7.15
N LEU A 438 -11.88 9.83 7.62
CA LEU A 438 -11.05 8.81 6.97
C LEU A 438 -11.66 8.29 5.67
N PHE A 439 -12.98 8.32 5.51
CA PHE A 439 -13.68 7.72 4.36
C PHE A 439 -14.33 8.74 3.42
N ASP A 440 -14.76 9.91 3.92
CA ASP A 440 -15.38 10.96 3.11
C ASP A 440 -14.35 11.90 2.47
N ASP A 441 -13.25 12.21 3.16
CA ASP A 441 -12.16 13.07 2.64
C ASP A 441 -10.99 12.25 2.06
N VAL A 442 -11.31 11.21 1.29
CA VAL A 442 -10.32 10.32 0.66
C VAL A 442 -9.87 10.85 -0.70
N SER A 443 -8.59 10.63 -1.00
CA SER A 443 -7.99 10.88 -2.30
C SER A 443 -7.46 9.57 -2.88
N VAL A 444 -7.87 9.21 -4.10
CA VAL A 444 -7.48 7.98 -4.78
C VAL A 444 -6.63 8.31 -6.00
N SER A 445 -5.48 7.64 -6.13
CA SER A 445 -4.66 7.65 -7.34
C SER A 445 -4.46 6.23 -7.86
N VAL A 446 -4.35 6.08 -9.18
CA VAL A 446 -4.04 4.79 -9.81
C VAL A 446 -2.54 4.72 -10.08
N LEU A 447 -1.92 3.55 -9.86
CA LEU A 447 -0.54 3.30 -10.25
C LEU A 447 -0.41 2.11 -11.20
N VAL A 448 0.15 2.34 -12.39
CA VAL A 448 0.49 1.28 -13.37
C VAL A 448 1.90 1.52 -13.88
N SER A 449 2.75 0.49 -13.81
CA SER A 449 4.13 0.54 -14.35
C SER A 449 4.95 1.76 -13.90
N ASN A 450 4.82 2.18 -12.63
CA ASN A 450 5.43 3.38 -12.02
C ASN A 450 4.89 4.74 -12.51
N HIS A 451 3.81 4.78 -13.29
CA HIS A 451 3.09 6.00 -13.62
C HIS A 451 1.88 6.16 -12.70
N SER A 452 1.63 7.39 -12.22
CA SER A 452 0.52 7.76 -11.34
C SER A 452 -0.48 8.66 -12.06
N SER A 453 -1.78 8.48 -11.81
CA SER A 453 -2.81 9.41 -12.31
C SER A 453 -2.86 10.68 -11.46
N THR A 454 -3.60 11.66 -11.96
CA THR A 454 -4.25 12.66 -11.12
C THR A 454 -5.14 11.97 -10.08
N ALA A 455 -5.15 12.53 -8.87
CA ALA A 455 -6.00 12.01 -7.81
C ALA A 455 -7.47 12.43 -8.03
N PHE A 456 -8.40 11.58 -7.58
CA PHE A 456 -9.82 11.89 -7.52
C PHE A 456 -10.39 11.53 -6.14
N SER A 457 -11.53 12.10 -5.78
CA SER A 457 -12.19 11.83 -4.50
C SER A 457 -13.48 11.04 -4.72
N PRO A 458 -13.60 9.81 -4.20
CA PRO A 458 -14.78 8.98 -4.40
C PRO A 458 -15.95 9.48 -3.55
N VAL A 459 -17.13 9.66 -4.14
CA VAL A 459 -18.36 10.09 -3.45
C VAL A 459 -19.05 8.90 -2.78
N THR A 460 -18.96 7.72 -3.39
CA THR A 460 -19.56 6.47 -2.88
C THR A 460 -18.53 5.41 -2.55
N GLY A 461 -19.01 4.35 -1.90
CA GLY A 461 -18.28 3.12 -1.72
C GLY A 461 -17.28 3.16 -0.56
N VAL A 462 -16.79 1.98 -0.24
CA VAL A 462 -15.71 1.74 0.71
C VAL A 462 -14.55 1.09 -0.02
N LEU A 463 -13.33 1.57 0.21
CA LEU A 463 -12.15 1.09 -0.51
C LEU A 463 -11.95 -0.42 -0.29
N GLN A 464 -11.94 -1.19 -1.38
CA GLN A 464 -11.69 -2.63 -1.33
C GLN A 464 -10.23 -2.89 -0.92
N GLY A 465 -10.02 -3.54 0.22
CA GLY A 465 -8.69 -3.80 0.79
C GLY A 465 -8.43 -3.16 2.15
N SER A 466 -9.29 -2.23 2.60
CA SER A 466 -9.29 -1.79 3.99
C SER A 466 -9.86 -2.89 4.91
N VAL A 467 -9.26 -3.02 6.10
CA VAL A 467 -9.69 -3.97 7.15
C VAL A 467 -11.12 -3.65 7.63
N LEU A 468 -11.57 -2.41 7.47
CA LEU A 468 -12.88 -1.95 7.93
C LEU A 468 -14.00 -2.13 6.89
N SER A 469 -13.66 -2.25 5.61
CA SER A 469 -14.66 -2.34 4.53
C SER A 469 -15.61 -3.55 4.65
N PRO A 470 -15.16 -4.76 5.04
CA PRO A 470 -16.08 -5.87 5.29
C PRO A 470 -17.06 -5.59 6.43
N HIS A 471 -16.63 -4.85 7.45
CA HIS A 471 -17.49 -4.53 8.60
C HIS A 471 -18.60 -3.56 8.22
N PHE A 472 -18.26 -2.44 7.55
CA PHE A 472 -19.26 -1.45 7.14
C PHE A 472 -20.33 -2.06 6.23
N ARG A 473 -19.93 -3.01 5.36
CA ARG A 473 -20.88 -3.76 4.55
C ARG A 473 -21.85 -4.57 5.42
N CYS A 474 -21.36 -5.32 6.41
CA CYS A 474 -22.22 -6.08 7.33
C CYS A 474 -23.18 -5.18 8.12
N SER A 475 -22.72 -4.00 8.58
CA SER A 475 -23.56 -3.05 9.32
C SER A 475 -24.67 -2.44 8.45
N CYS A 476 -24.43 -2.16 7.15
CA CYS A 476 -25.48 -1.74 6.21
C CYS A 476 -26.58 -2.80 6.06
N HIS A 477 -26.20 -4.08 6.00
CA HIS A 477 -27.15 -5.18 5.79
C HIS A 477 -28.01 -5.49 7.02
N SER A 478 -27.56 -5.14 8.23
CA SER A 478 -28.31 -5.40 9.47
C SER A 478 -29.62 -4.63 9.60
N PHE A 479 -29.84 -3.58 8.78
CA PHE A 479 -31.03 -2.73 8.81
C PHE A 479 -32.06 -3.05 7.72
N GLY A 480 -31.72 -3.94 6.77
CA GLY A 480 -32.67 -4.47 5.79
C GLY A 480 -33.02 -5.91 6.15
N SER A 481 -34.25 -6.17 6.59
CA SER A 481 -34.77 -7.51 6.89
C SER A 481 -34.85 -8.38 5.63
N LEU A 482 -33.71 -8.87 5.15
CA LEU A 482 -33.61 -9.85 4.07
C LEU A 482 -32.48 -10.82 4.45
N LEU A 483 -32.77 -12.11 4.40
CA LEU A 483 -31.79 -13.19 4.61
C LEU A 483 -30.82 -13.23 3.42
N TRP A 484 -29.51 -13.27 3.67
CA TRP A 484 -28.49 -13.33 2.61
C TRP A 484 -27.49 -14.47 2.83
N PHE A 485 -27.42 -15.35 1.84
CA PHE A 485 -26.39 -16.37 1.66
C PHE A 485 -25.27 -15.77 0.80
N CYS A 486 -24.01 -15.90 1.24
CA CYS A 486 -22.83 -15.49 0.49
C CYS A 486 -21.90 -16.68 0.26
#